data_AF-A0A1X7T1Q4-F1
#
_entry.id   AF-A0A1X7T1Q4-F1
#
_cell.length_a   1.000
_cell.length_b   1.000
_cell.length_c   1.000
_cell.angle_alpha   90.00
_cell.angle_beta   90.00
_cell.angle_gamma   90.00
#
_symmetry.space_group_name_H-M   'P 1'
#
loop_
_entity.id
_entity.type
_entity.pdbx_description
1 polymer ?
#
loop_
_entity_poly.entity_id
_entity_poly.type
_entity_poly.pdbx_seq_one_letter_code
_entity_poly.pdbx_strand_id
1 'polypeptide(L)'
;PEKKKHKGQIQVYVIRWRPSQCSVDPIEEIILDNNDPKHAIEKLSELSGVPAEYIFCAKYGLSLFPVEMSCLDIENKLIWYSITSDRSSLELFSDGRVIYYKDNRETMKELTSGRGSKVEEN
;
A
#
# COMPACT_ATOMS: atom_id res chain seq x y z
N PRO A 1 10.39 -7.39 14.35
CA PRO A 1 10.28 -8.50 13.38
C PRO A 1 9.59 -9.71 14.01
N GLU A 2 8.40 -10.06 13.51
CA GLU A 2 7.76 -11.32 13.86
C GLU A 2 8.65 -12.48 13.36
N LYS A 3 8.57 -13.68 13.97
CA LYS A 3 9.32 -14.85 13.49
C LYS A 3 8.34 -15.90 13.02
N LYS A 4 8.60 -16.48 11.85
CA LYS A 4 7.85 -17.65 11.37
C LYS A 4 7.98 -18.78 12.40
N LYS A 5 6.85 -19.28 12.85
CA LYS A 5 6.68 -20.42 13.75
C LYS A 5 6.56 -21.74 12.99
N HIS A 6 6.00 -21.75 11.77
CA HIS A 6 5.76 -22.98 10.98
C HIS A 6 5.98 -22.79 9.46
N LYS A 7 6.26 -23.89 8.73
CA LYS A 7 6.56 -23.87 7.28
C LYS A 7 5.41 -23.36 6.39
N GLY A 8 4.18 -23.38 6.88
CA GLY A 8 3.00 -22.90 6.13
C GLY A 8 2.79 -21.39 6.17
N GLN A 9 3.53 -20.67 7.01
CA GLN A 9 3.36 -19.23 7.17
C GLN A 9 4.05 -18.45 6.05
N ILE A 10 3.35 -17.40 5.60
CA ILE A 10 3.79 -16.51 4.54
C ILE A 10 4.26 -15.21 5.20
N GLN A 11 5.49 -14.80 4.91
CA GLN A 11 6.01 -13.51 5.33
C GLN A 11 5.81 -12.52 4.19
N VAL A 12 5.14 -11.41 4.48
CA VAL A 12 4.87 -10.36 3.51
C VAL A 12 5.33 -9.04 4.10
N TYR A 13 5.95 -8.23 3.27
CA TYR A 13 6.32 -6.88 3.62
C TYR A 13 5.26 -5.92 3.08
N VAL A 14 4.79 -5.01 3.92
CA VAL A 14 3.71 -4.09 3.58
C VAL A 14 4.19 -2.66 3.76
N ILE A 15 3.79 -1.80 2.83
CA ILE A 15 4.11 -0.37 2.87
C ILE A 15 2.79 0.38 2.77
N ARG A 16 2.48 1.20 3.79
CA ARG A 16 1.30 2.05 3.76
C ARG A 16 1.57 3.27 2.89
N TRP A 17 0.81 3.41 1.83
CA TRP A 17 0.73 4.64 1.05
C TRP A 17 -0.30 5.57 1.67
N ARG A 18 0.08 6.83 1.95
CA ARG A 18 -0.80 7.88 2.48
C ARG A 18 -0.99 8.98 1.43
N PRO A 19 -2.03 8.87 0.58
CA PRO A 19 -2.32 9.88 -0.45
C PRO A 19 -2.41 11.30 0.13
N SER A 20 -3.01 11.44 1.31
CA SER A 20 -3.23 12.72 2.00
C SER A 20 -1.93 13.43 2.41
N GLN A 21 -0.84 12.69 2.55
CA GLN A 21 0.47 13.21 2.98
C GLN A 21 1.50 13.17 1.85
N CYS A 22 1.18 12.54 0.72
CA CYS A 22 2.15 12.22 -0.32
C CYS A 22 3.40 11.57 0.30
N SER A 23 3.16 10.54 1.11
CA SER A 23 4.22 9.82 1.81
C SER A 23 3.90 8.34 1.93
N VAL A 24 4.96 7.55 2.03
CA VAL A 24 4.87 6.13 2.41
C VAL A 24 5.36 5.97 3.84
N ASP A 25 4.70 5.10 4.61
CA ASP A 25 5.19 4.70 5.91
C ASP A 25 6.41 3.77 5.76
N PRO A 26 7.22 3.58 6.81
CA PRO A 26 8.27 2.57 6.82
C PRO A 26 7.73 1.19 6.45
N ILE A 27 8.59 0.35 5.88
CA ILE A 27 8.23 -1.03 5.57
C ILE A 27 7.94 -1.80 6.85
N GLU A 28 6.76 -2.43 6.91
CA GLU A 28 6.35 -3.27 8.02
C GLU A 28 6.28 -4.73 7.58
N GLU A 29 6.60 -5.62 8.50
CA GLU A 29 6.60 -7.06 8.25
C GLU A 29 5.37 -7.68 8.92
N ILE A 30 4.59 -8.42 8.14
CA ILE A 30 3.45 -9.20 8.63
C ILE A 30 3.65 -10.68 8.31
N ILE A 31 3.31 -11.54 9.28
CA ILE A 31 3.24 -12.98 9.07
C ILE A 31 1.78 -13.41 8.92
N LEU A 32 1.47 -14.06 7.80
CA LEU A 32 0.15 -14.65 7.54
C LEU A 32 0.20 -16.16 7.82
N ASP A 33 -0.77 -16.63 8.60
CA ASP A 33 -0.89 -18.06 8.95
C ASP A 33 -1.40 -18.94 7.81
N ASN A 34 -2.08 -18.32 6.85
CA ASN A 34 -2.64 -18.96 5.67
C ASN A 34 -2.55 -17.98 4.48
N ASN A 35 -2.82 -18.47 3.27
CA ASN A 35 -2.94 -17.62 2.09
C ASN A 35 -4.34 -16.99 1.97
N ASP A 36 -5.05 -16.76 3.09
CA ASP A 36 -6.40 -16.16 3.03
C ASP A 36 -6.27 -14.62 2.94
N PRO A 37 -6.78 -13.97 1.87
CA PRO A 37 -6.73 -12.52 1.73
C PRO A 37 -7.52 -11.83 2.83
N LYS A 38 -8.54 -12.50 3.38
CA LYS A 38 -9.32 -11.99 4.51
C LYS A 38 -8.45 -11.85 5.77
N HIS A 39 -7.59 -12.82 6.03
CA HIS A 39 -6.68 -12.75 7.17
C HIS A 39 -5.63 -11.63 6.99
N ALA A 40 -5.15 -11.45 5.77
CA ALA A 40 -4.22 -10.37 5.44
C ALA A 40 -4.86 -8.98 5.63
N ILE A 41 -6.11 -8.79 5.20
CA ILE A 41 -6.77 -7.49 5.32
C ILE A 41 -7.18 -7.17 6.77
N GLU A 42 -7.56 -8.17 7.56
CA GLU A 42 -7.81 -8.01 8.99
C GLU A 42 -6.55 -7.52 9.70
N LYS A 43 -5.39 -8.14 9.42
CA LYS A 43 -4.10 -7.66 9.97
C LYS A 43 -3.76 -6.23 9.52
N LEU A 44 -3.96 -5.91 8.24
CA LEU A 44 -3.73 -4.55 7.74
C LEU A 44 -4.66 -3.54 8.41
N SER A 45 -5.91 -3.93 8.66
CA SER A 45 -6.91 -3.11 9.35
C SER A 45 -6.52 -2.84 10.79
N GLU A 46 -6.05 -3.85 11.52
CA GLU A 46 -5.56 -3.71 12.90
C GLU A 46 -4.30 -2.83 12.96
N LEU A 47 -3.36 -3.02 12.03
CA LEU A 47 -2.09 -2.30 11.99
C LEU A 47 -2.27 -0.82 11.62
N SER A 48 -3.19 -0.52 10.70
CA SER A 48 -3.37 0.84 10.17
C SER A 48 -4.50 1.63 10.83
N GLY A 49 -5.42 0.96 11.54
CA GLY A 49 -6.68 1.52 12.05
C GLY A 49 -7.72 1.81 10.97
N VAL A 50 -7.50 1.37 9.72
CA VAL A 50 -8.41 1.57 8.59
C VAL A 50 -9.35 0.38 8.50
N PRO A 51 -10.68 0.57 8.40
CA PRO A 51 -11.60 -0.55 8.23
C PRO A 51 -11.27 -1.35 6.97
N ALA A 52 -11.31 -2.68 7.07
CA ALA A 52 -10.97 -3.61 5.99
C ALA A 52 -11.69 -3.34 4.66
N GLU A 53 -12.91 -2.80 4.68
CA GLU A 53 -13.67 -2.45 3.47
C GLU A 53 -13.03 -1.32 2.64
N TYR A 54 -12.23 -0.46 3.27
CA TYR A 54 -11.57 0.69 2.65
C TYR A 54 -10.11 0.45 2.33
N ILE A 55 -9.58 -0.74 2.63
CA ILE A 55 -8.20 -1.09 2.35
C ILE A 55 -8.09 -1.57 0.91
N PHE A 56 -7.29 -0.84 0.13
CA PHE A 56 -6.92 -1.22 -1.23
C PHE A 56 -5.47 -1.62 -1.25
N CYS A 57 -5.15 -2.71 -1.96
CA CYS A 57 -3.81 -3.25 -2.08
C CYS A 57 -3.35 -3.24 -3.53
N ALA A 58 -2.08 -2.95 -3.74
CA ALA A 58 -1.44 -3.00 -5.05
C ALA A 58 -0.24 -3.93 -5.02
N LYS A 59 -0.16 -4.78 -6.05
CA LYS A 59 1.05 -5.57 -6.32
C LYS A 59 2.10 -4.66 -6.90
N TYR A 60 3.29 -4.68 -6.31
CA TYR A 60 4.45 -4.16 -7.01
C TYR A 60 4.94 -5.19 -8.02
N GLY A 61 4.97 -4.81 -9.31
CA GLY A 61 5.54 -5.64 -10.37
C GLY A 61 7.01 -5.95 -10.05
N LEU A 62 7.37 -7.24 -10.09
CA LEU A 62 8.66 -7.83 -9.67
C LEU A 62 9.95 -7.22 -10.26
N SER A 63 9.91 -6.16 -11.05
CA SER A 63 11.04 -5.71 -11.88
C SER A 63 11.79 -4.47 -11.38
N LEU A 64 11.35 -3.77 -10.32
CA LEU A 64 12.05 -2.56 -9.85
C LEU A 64 12.18 -2.53 -8.33
N PHE A 65 13.21 -3.21 -7.82
CA PHE A 65 13.89 -2.86 -6.57
C PHE A 65 13.94 -1.32 -6.42
N PRO A 66 13.69 -0.73 -5.23
CA PRO A 66 13.05 0.58 -5.08
C PRO A 66 13.77 1.65 -5.88
N VAL A 67 13.31 1.84 -7.13
CA VAL A 67 13.49 3.09 -7.83
C VAL A 67 12.59 4.05 -7.09
N GLU A 68 13.12 5.20 -6.68
CA GLU A 68 12.38 6.29 -6.05
C GLU A 68 11.07 6.54 -6.83
N MET A 69 10.00 5.89 -6.38
CA MET A 69 8.71 6.01 -7.03
C MET A 69 8.07 7.26 -6.44
N SER A 70 7.78 8.23 -7.29
CA SER A 70 7.13 9.44 -6.82
C SER A 70 5.74 9.10 -6.26
N CYS A 71 5.24 9.92 -5.35
CA CYS A 71 3.84 9.84 -4.88
C CYS A 71 2.82 9.66 -5.99
N LEU A 72 3.01 10.41 -7.08
CA LEU A 72 2.15 10.40 -8.26
C LEU A 72 2.23 9.05 -8.99
N ASP A 73 3.42 8.46 -9.06
CA ASP A 73 3.61 7.15 -9.68
C ASP A 73 2.99 6.03 -8.85
N ILE A 74 3.12 6.07 -7.53
CA ILE A 74 2.47 5.10 -6.62
C ILE A 74 0.96 5.14 -6.81
N GLU A 75 0.38 6.34 -6.88
CA GLU A 75 -1.06 6.50 -7.06
C GLU A 75 -1.54 6.09 -8.46
N ASN A 76 -0.84 6.51 -9.53
CA ASN A 76 -1.33 6.39 -10.91
C ASN A 76 -0.77 5.19 -11.70
N LYS A 77 0.41 4.66 -11.37
CA LYS A 77 1.04 3.54 -12.11
C LYS A 77 0.74 2.17 -11.49
N LEU A 78 0.44 2.12 -10.19
CA LEU A 78 0.06 0.87 -9.54
C LEU A 78 -1.40 0.54 -9.80
N ILE A 79 -1.68 -0.75 -9.99
CA ILE A 79 -3.05 -1.25 -10.09
C ILE A 79 -3.53 -1.61 -8.68
N TRP A 80 -4.55 -0.88 -8.22
CA TRP A 80 -5.13 -1.03 -6.89
C TRP A 80 -6.34 -1.97 -6.94
N TYR A 81 -6.35 -2.96 -6.04
CA TYR A 81 -7.40 -3.96 -5.93
C TYR A 81 -8.07 -3.86 -4.56
N SER A 82 -9.39 -4.01 -4.55
CA SER A 82 -10.15 -4.26 -3.32
C SER A 82 -10.12 -5.75 -3.03
N ILE A 83 -9.51 -6.13 -1.91
CA ILE A 83 -9.42 -7.53 -1.49
C ILE A 83 -10.78 -8.09 -1.09
N THR A 84 -11.72 -7.24 -0.64
CA THR A 84 -13.06 -7.67 -0.24
C THR A 84 -13.93 -8.07 -1.43
N SER A 85 -13.64 -7.57 -2.64
CA SER A 85 -14.45 -7.82 -3.82
C SER A 85 -13.80 -8.74 -4.86
N ASP A 86 -12.48 -8.89 -4.85
CA ASP A 86 -11.75 -9.58 -5.90
C ASP A 86 -11.07 -10.86 -5.38
N ARG A 87 -11.57 -12.03 -5.84
CA ARG A 87 -10.94 -13.35 -5.58
C ARG A 87 -9.51 -13.44 -6.11
N SER A 88 -9.11 -12.54 -7.00
CA SER A 88 -7.76 -12.44 -7.58
C SER A 88 -6.69 -11.96 -6.58
N SER A 89 -7.10 -11.54 -5.37
CA SER A 89 -6.22 -11.04 -4.30
C SER A 89 -5.31 -12.10 -3.66
N LEU A 90 -5.60 -13.40 -3.86
CA LEU A 90 -4.82 -14.53 -3.35
C LEU A 90 -3.36 -14.56 -3.86
N GLU A 91 -3.11 -14.04 -5.06
CA GLU A 91 -1.77 -14.02 -5.65
C GLU A 91 -0.90 -12.83 -5.19
N LEU A 92 -1.49 -11.90 -4.42
CA LEU A 92 -0.78 -10.72 -3.92
C LEU A 92 0.17 -11.12 -2.79
N PHE A 93 -0.31 -11.95 -1.87
CA PHE A 93 0.37 -12.32 -0.62
C PHE A 93 1.22 -13.58 -0.78
N SER A 94 2.26 -13.52 -1.64
CA SER A 94 3.28 -14.59 -1.66
C SER A 94 4.47 -14.28 -0.75
N ASP A 95 5.18 -15.33 -0.38
CA ASP A 95 6.30 -15.24 0.56
C ASP A 95 7.42 -14.33 0.05
N GLY A 96 7.87 -13.41 0.91
CA GLY A 96 8.93 -12.45 0.61
C GLY A 96 8.53 -11.31 -0.32
N ARG A 97 7.24 -11.13 -0.63
CA ARG A 97 6.78 -10.01 -1.49
C ARG A 97 6.57 -8.73 -0.71
N VAL A 98 6.73 -7.61 -1.41
CA VAL A 98 6.35 -6.27 -0.94
C VAL A 98 5.02 -5.87 -1.56
N ILE A 99 4.09 -5.40 -0.72
CA ILE A 99 2.74 -4.97 -1.11
C ILE A 99 2.52 -3.54 -0.63
N TYR A 100 1.96 -2.72 -1.50
CA TYR A 100 1.49 -1.39 -1.11
C TYR A 100 0.02 -1.48 -0.74
N TYR A 101 -0.37 -0.78 0.33
CA TYR A 101 -1.78 -0.65 0.69
C TYR A 101 -2.12 0.79 1.06
N LYS A 102 -3.36 1.19 0.84
CA LYS A 102 -3.85 2.54 1.15
C LYS A 102 -5.27 2.52 1.70
N ASP A 103 -5.66 3.60 2.38
CA ASP A 103 -7.06 3.88 2.68
C ASP A 103 -7.67 4.58 1.46
N ASN A 104 -8.66 3.95 0.82
CA ASN A 104 -9.32 4.49 -0.36
C ASN A 104 -10.20 5.72 -0.06
N ARG A 105 -10.45 6.03 1.21
CA ARG A 105 -11.12 7.27 1.61
C ARG A 105 -10.16 8.46 1.61
N GLU A 106 -8.85 8.22 1.62
CA GLU A 106 -7.87 9.29 1.49
C GLU A 106 -7.79 9.75 0.03
N THR A 107 -7.99 11.04 -0.19
CA THR A 107 -7.71 11.67 -1.48
C THR A 107 -6.29 12.19 -1.48
N MET A 108 -5.58 12.08 -2.61
CA MET A 108 -4.27 12.72 -2.74
C MET A 108 -4.41 14.19 -2.40
N LYS A 109 -3.53 14.69 -1.52
CA LYS A 109 -3.44 16.12 -1.27
C LYS A 109 -3.26 16.79 -2.61
N GLU A 110 -4.17 17.69 -2.98
CA GLU A 110 -3.92 18.54 -4.12
C GLU A 110 -2.56 19.19 -3.85
N LEU A 111 -1.56 18.82 -4.66
CA LEU A 111 -0.36 19.61 -4.84
C LEU A 111 -0.84 20.88 -5.55
N THR A 112 -1.59 21.72 -4.82
CA THR A 112 -1.81 23.09 -5.21
C THR A 112 -0.41 23.66 -5.32
N SER A 113 0.03 23.78 -6.56
CA SER A 113 1.25 24.46 -6.96
C SER A 113 1.13 25.88 -6.42
N GLY A 114 1.62 26.08 -5.20
CA GLY A 114 1.56 27.34 -4.50
C GLY A 114 2.79 28.17 -4.82
N ARG A 115 2.63 29.10 -5.78
CA ARG A 115 3.36 30.40 -5.93
C ARG A 115 4.75 30.33 -6.59
N GLY A 116 5.12 31.26 -7.48
CA GLY A 116 5.14 32.71 -7.27
C GLY A 116 4.34 33.57 -8.24
N SER A 117 3.63 34.53 -7.66
CA SER A 117 3.19 35.78 -8.25
C SER A 117 4.34 36.43 -9.04
N LYS A 118 4.08 36.84 -10.29
CA LYS A 118 4.80 37.97 -10.87
C LYS A 118 3.77 39.02 -11.27
N VAL A 119 3.44 39.84 -10.28
CA VAL A 119 3.04 41.22 -10.54
C VAL A 119 4.32 41.89 -11.00
N GLU A 120 4.40 42.27 -12.27
CA GLU A 120 5.28 43.35 -12.70
C GLU A 120 4.41 44.26 -13.57
N GLU A 121 3.93 45.31 -12.90
CA GLU A 121 3.49 46.58 -13.45
C GLU A 121 4.68 47.21 -14.18
N ASN A 122 4.54 47.46 -15.49
CA ASN A 122 4.80 48.74 -16.18
C ASN A 122 4.80 48.54 -17.71
#